data_AF-A0A6N8CT81-F1
#
_entry.id   AF-A0A6N8CT81-F1
#
_cell.length_a   1.000
_cell.length_b   1.000
_cell.length_c   1.000
_cell.angle_alpha   90.00
_cell.angle_beta   90.00
_cell.angle_gamma   90.00
#
_symmetry.space_group_name_H-M   'P 1'
#
loop_
_entity.id
_entity.type
_entity.pdbx_description
1 polymer ?
#
loop_
_entity_poly.entity_id
_entity_poly.type
_entity_poly.pdbx_seq_one_letter_code
_entity_poly.pdbx_strand_id
1 'polypeptide(L)' 'LIESFNKKIKKYTKRKEQFPNDESLERFLVSQFEDYNQRFATRCHIGFNKARAEIEKMFEELES' A
#
# COMPACT_ATOMS: atom_id res chain seq x y z
N LEU A 1 8.43 -1.12 1.74
CA LEU A 1 7.05 -1.35 1.25
C LEU A 1 6.52 -0.14 0.50
N ILE A 2 6.36 0.98 1.20
CA ILE A 2 5.87 2.24 0.62
C ILE A 2 6.81 2.74 -0.49
N GLU A 3 8.13 2.66 -0.29
CA GLU A 3 9.10 3.10 -1.31
C GLU A 3 9.00 2.32 -2.63
N SER A 4 8.90 0.98 -2.56
CA SER A 4 8.80 0.14 -3.77
C SER A 4 7.46 0.34 -4.48
N PHE A 5 6.39 0.58 -3.72
CA PHE A 5 5.09 0.95 -4.27
C PHE A 5 5.13 2.33 -4.96
N ASN A 6 5.69 3.35 -4.31
CA ASN A 6 5.83 4.69 -4.87
C ASN A 6 6.70 4.71 -6.13
N LYS A 7 7.76 3.89 -6.19
CA LYS A 7 8.56 3.72 -7.42
C LYS A 7 7.72 3.16 -8.58
N LYS A 8 6.80 2.22 -8.32
CA LYS A 8 5.89 1.68 -9.34
C LYS A 8 4.91 2.73 -9.83
N ILE A 9 4.24 3.46 -8.92
CA ILE A 9 3.30 4.54 -9.30
C ILE A 9 4.01 5.61 -10.14
N LYS A 10 5.19 6.06 -9.70
CA LYS A 10 6.02 7.03 -10.44
C LYS A 10 6.43 6.54 -11.85
N LYS A 11 6.52 5.23 -12.08
CA LYS A 11 6.82 4.68 -13.41
C LYS A 11 5.62 4.82 -14.35
N TYR A 12 4.41 4.68 -13.84
CA TYR A 12 3.20 4.86 -14.65
C TYR A 12 2.94 6.32 -14.97
N THR A 13 3.04 7.22 -13.99
CA THR A 13 2.85 8.67 -14.22
C THR A 13 3.94 9.31 -15.09
N LYS A 14 5.11 8.67 -15.23
CA LYS A 14 6.18 9.08 -16.16
C LYS A 14 5.96 8.60 -17.60
N ARG A 15 5.11 7.59 -17.82
CA ARG A 15 4.61 7.33 -19.18
C ARG A 15 3.81 8.57 -19.55
N LYS A 16 3.92 9.04 -20.79
CA LYS A 16 3.16 10.21 -21.26
C LYS A 16 1.66 9.92 -21.39
N GLU A 17 1.04 9.31 -20.38
CA GLU A 17 -0.41 9.28 -20.23
C GLU A 17 -0.84 10.71 -19.92
N GLN A 18 -1.33 11.41 -20.94
CA GLN A 18 -2.09 12.63 -20.71
C GLN A 18 -3.45 12.19 -20.15
N PHE A 19 -3.59 12.26 -18.83
CA PHE A 19 -4.89 12.19 -18.21
C PHE A 19 -5.70 13.41 -18.68
N PRO A 20 -6.93 13.23 -19.21
CA PRO A 20 -7.74 14.34 -19.69
C PRO A 20 -8.15 15.32 -18.58
N ASN A 21 -8.18 14.89 -17.32
CA ASN A 21 -8.47 15.71 -16.14
C ASN A 21 -8.00 15.02 -14.84
N ASP A 22 -8.08 15.73 -13.71
CA ASP A 22 -7.70 15.21 -12.39
C ASP A 22 -8.54 13.99 -11.97
N GLU A 23 -9.82 13.94 -12.33
CA GLU A 23 -10.70 12.82 -12.01
C GLU A 23 -10.24 11.51 -12.69
N SER A 24 -9.76 11.60 -13.94
CA SER A 24 -9.23 10.45 -14.66
C SER A 24 -7.90 9.95 -14.08
N LEU A 25 -7.09 10.85 -13.54
CA LEU A 25 -5.89 10.50 -12.77
C LEU A 25 -6.27 9.81 -11.47
N GLU A 26 -7.27 10.32 -10.75
CA GLU A 26 -7.75 9.73 -9.50
C GLU A 26 -8.28 8.32 -9.72
N ARG A 27 -9.14 8.11 -10.72
CA ARG A 27 -9.65 6.77 -11.08
C ARG A 27 -8.52 5.80 -11.44
N PHE A 28 -7.50 6.27 -12.15
CA PHE A 28 -6.33 5.46 -12.45
C PHE A 28 -5.58 5.06 -11.18
N LEU A 29 -5.32 6.01 -10.27
CA LEU A 29 -4.64 5.74 -9.01
C LEU A 29 -5.42 4.75 -8.14
N VAL A 30 -6.74 4.93 -8.02
CA VAL A 30 -7.63 4.01 -7.29
C VAL A 30 -7.49 2.58 -7.82
N SER A 31 -7.57 2.38 -9.13
CA SER A 31 -7.36 1.05 -9.74
C SER A 31 -5.99 0.46 -9.41
N GLN A 32 -4.92 1.25 -9.47
CA GLN A 32 -3.58 0.77 -9.09
C GLN A 32 -3.48 0.40 -7.61
N PHE A 33 -4.22 1.09 -6.75
CA PHE A 33 -4.25 0.83 -5.31
C PHE A 33 -5.04 -0.43 -5.01
N GLU A 34 -6.20 -0.62 -5.64
CA GLU A 34 -7.02 -1.83 -5.53
C GLU A 34 -6.23 -3.08 -5.94
N ASP A 35 -5.58 -3.05 -7.12
CA ASP A 35 -4.76 -4.16 -7.61
C ASP A 35 -3.63 -4.52 -6.65
N TYR A 36 -2.95 -3.51 -6.10
CA TYR A 36 -1.90 -3.72 -5.12
C TYR A 36 -2.47 -4.32 -3.84
N ASN A 37 -3.53 -3.73 -3.30
CA ASN A 37 -4.14 -4.19 -2.06
C ASN A 37 -4.64 -5.63 -2.20
N GLN A 38 -5.37 -5.97 -3.26
CA GLN A 38 -5.84 -7.33 -3.50
C GLN A 38 -4.69 -8.34 -3.58
N ARG A 39 -3.59 -8.00 -4.27
CA ARG A 39 -2.44 -8.88 -4.42
C ARG A 39 -1.69 -9.15 -3.11
N PHE A 40 -1.68 -8.17 -2.20
CA PHE A 40 -0.89 -8.22 -0.97
C PHE A 40 -1.74 -8.32 0.32
N ALA A 41 -3.08 -8.35 0.22
CA ALA A 41 -4.00 -8.31 1.36
C ALA A 41 -3.74 -9.39 2.41
N THR A 42 -3.37 -10.59 1.98
CA THR A 42 -3.14 -11.74 2.86
C THR A 42 -1.67 -11.95 3.23
N ARG A 43 -0.79 -11.03 2.81
CA ARG A 43 0.66 -11.18 2.97
C ARG A 43 1.15 -10.31 4.12
N CYS A 44 1.84 -10.92 5.06
CA CYS A 44 2.62 -10.22 6.08
C CYS A 44 4.11 -10.42 5.79
N HIS A 45 4.89 -9.35 5.94
CA HIS A 45 6.35 -9.46 5.87
C HIS A 45 6.88 -10.24 7.07
N ILE A 46 7.83 -11.13 6.85
CA ILE A 46 8.38 -12.02 7.90
C ILE A 46 8.81 -11.24 9.14
N GLY A 47 9.49 -10.10 8.97
CA GLY A 47 9.91 -9.25 10.10
C GLY A 47 8.74 -8.72 10.91
N PHE A 48 7.66 -8.28 10.26
CA PHE A 48 6.45 -7.84 10.94
C PHE A 48 5.71 -9.00 11.60
N ASN A 49 5.66 -10.17 10.96
CA ASN A 49 5.02 -11.33 11.55
C ASN A 49 5.76 -11.81 12.82
N LYS A 50 7.08 -11.66 12.88
CA LYS A 50 7.86 -11.96 14.10
C LYS A 50 7.53 -11.01 15.26
N ALA A 51 7.35 -9.73 14.98
CA ALA A 51 7.02 -8.72 15.98
C ALA A 51 5.54 -8.73 16.41
N ARG A 52 4.67 -9.47 15.71
CA ARG A 52 3.22 -9.42 15.89
C ARG A 52 2.78 -9.68 17.33
N ALA A 53 3.29 -10.75 17.96
CA ALA A 53 2.90 -11.12 19.32
C ALA A 53 3.33 -10.08 20.38
N GLU A 54 4.51 -9.49 20.21
CA GLU A 54 4.99 -8.42 21.10
C GLU A 54 4.14 -7.16 20.97
N ILE A 55 3.80 -6.78 19.73
CA ILE A 55 2.93 -5.64 19.45
C ILE A 55 1.53 -5.86 20.03
N GLU A 56 0.95 -7.06 19.85
CA GLU A 56 -0.36 -7.43 20.43
C GLU A 56 -0.34 -7.26 21.96
N LYS A 57 0.68 -7.78 22.65
CA LYS A 57 0.84 -7.63 24.10
C LYS A 57 0.94 -6.16 24.55
N MET A 58 1.66 -5.32 23.79
CA MET A 58 1.78 -3.88 24.11
C MET A 58 0.43 -3.16 24.01
N PHE A 59 -0.46 -3.57 23.11
CA PHE A 59 -1.80 -3.00 23.02
C PHE A 59 -2.67 -3.42 24.20
N GLU A 60 -2.63 -4.70 24.58
CA GLU A 60 -3.38 -5.21 25.74
C GLU A 60 -2.98 -4.50 27.05
N GLU A 61 -1.68 -4.18 27.21
CA GLU A 61 -1.17 -3.45 28.38
C GLU A 61 -1.59 -1.97 28.43
N LEU A 62 -1.95 -1.36 27.29
CA LEU A 62 -2.46 0.01 27.24
C LEU A 62 -3.96 0.09 27.52
N GLU A 63 -4.69 -1.01 27.31
CA GLU A 63 -6.13 -1.12 27.58
C GLU A 63 -6.45 -1.57 29.02
N SER A 64 -5.44 -1.99 29.78
CA SER A 64 -5.52 -2.38 31.20
C SER A 64 -5.25 -1.24 32.17
#